data_AF-A0A948SA01-F1
#
_entry.id   AF-A0A948SA01-F1
#
_cell.length_a   1.000
_cell.length_b   1.000
_cell.length_c   1.000
_cell.angle_alpha   90.00
_cell.angle_beta   90.00
_cell.angle_gamma   90.00
#
_symmetry.space_group_name_H-M   'P 1'
#
loop_
_entity.id
_entity.type
_entity.pdbx_description
1 polymer ?
#
loop_
_entity_poly.entity_id
_entity_poly.type
_entity_poly.pdbx_seq_one_letter_code
_entity_poly.pdbx_strand_id
1 'polypeptide(L)' 'MPWKETQKMDQKVMFVQQALNPQANFRQLCREYGISAKTGYKWLERFEMGGLS' A
#
# COMPACT_ATOMS: atom_id res chain seq x y z
N MET A 1 11.07 -20.41 17.96
CA MET A 1 10.70 -20.20 16.56
C MET A 1 10.33 -18.74 16.38
N PRO A 2 11.18 -17.88 15.79
CA PRO A 2 10.96 -16.45 15.86
C PRO A 2 10.07 -16.03 14.69
N TRP A 3 8.79 -15.88 15.02
CA TRP A 3 7.82 -14.97 14.44
C TRP A 3 8.31 -14.15 13.22
N LYS A 4 7.87 -14.54 12.01
CA LYS A 4 7.82 -13.65 10.84
C LYS A 4 6.39 -13.11 10.70
N GLU A 5 6.03 -12.20 11.59
CA GLU A 5 4.82 -11.35 11.49
C GLU A 5 4.97 -10.24 10.42
N THR A 6 5.97 -10.34 9.54
CA THR A 6 6.36 -9.38 8.50
C THR A 6 5.54 -9.53 7.20
N GLN A 7 4.23 -9.79 7.26
CA GLN A 7 3.49 -10.20 6.05
C GLN A 7 2.32 -9.32 5.61
N LYS A 8 1.91 -8.28 6.35
CA LYS A 8 0.79 -7.40 5.90
C LYS A 8 1.02 -5.91 6.10
N MET A 9 1.74 -5.50 7.15
CA MET A 9 2.05 -4.08 7.36
C MET A 9 3.06 -3.60 6.31
N ASP A 10 4.11 -4.40 6.05
CA ASP A 10 5.12 -4.10 5.02
C ASP A 10 4.52 -3.98 3.61
N GLN A 11 3.59 -4.85 3.23
CA GLN A 11 2.98 -4.79 1.90
C GLN A 11 2.17 -3.51 1.68
N LYS A 12 1.50 -3.00 2.72
CA LYS A 12 0.77 -1.72 2.65
C LYS A 12 1.74 -0.55 2.52
N VAL A 13 2.82 -0.54 3.29
CA VAL A 13 3.86 0.49 3.23
C VAL A 13 4.51 0.51 1.84
N MET A 14 4.88 -0.66 1.31
CA MET A 14 5.49 -0.76 -0.03
C MET A 14 4.51 -0.31 -1.12
N PHE A 15 3.23 -0.71 -1.03
CA PHE A 15 2.21 -0.25 -1.97
C PHE A 15 2.09 1.27 -1.96
N VAL A 16 2.00 1.89 -0.77
CA VAL A 16 1.86 3.34 -0.66
C VAL A 16 3.14 4.04 -1.13
N GLN A 17 4.33 3.53 -0.79
CA GLN A 17 5.60 4.09 -1.29
C GLN A 17 5.69 4.07 -2.82
N GLN A 18 5.25 2.98 -3.47
CA GLN A 18 5.18 2.94 -4.92
C GLN A 18 4.07 3.84 -5.47
N ALA A 19 2.91 3.92 -4.80
CA ALA A 19 1.81 4.79 -5.21
C ALA A 19 2.12 6.28 -5.07
N LEU A 20 3.04 6.67 -4.18
CA LEU A 20 3.54 8.04 -4.05
C LEU A 20 4.42 8.46 -5.24
N ASN A 21 4.93 7.50 -6.02
CA ASN A 21 5.68 7.85 -7.22
C ASN A 21 4.71 8.34 -8.30
N PRO A 22 4.83 9.59 -8.79
CA PRO A 22 3.92 10.14 -9.81
C PRO A 22 3.99 9.39 -11.15
N GLN A 23 5.03 8.58 -11.38
CA GLN A 23 5.16 7.74 -12.57
C GLN A 23 4.51 6.35 -12.39
N ALA A 24 4.13 5.97 -11.17
CA ALA A 24 3.53 4.67 -10.92
C ALA A 24 2.07 4.66 -11.38
N ASN A 25 1.71 3.64 -12.17
CA ASN A 25 0.35 3.49 -12.65
C ASN A 25 -0.50 2.81 -11.56
N PHE A 26 -1.21 3.62 -10.78
CA PHE A 26 -1.94 3.18 -9.59
C PHE A 26 -2.87 1.97 -9.83
N ARG A 27 -3.55 1.94 -10.98
CA ARG A 27 -4.45 0.83 -11.34
C ARG A 27 -3.70 -0.47 -11.61
N GLN A 28 -2.52 -0.37 -12.21
CA GLN A 28 -1.66 -1.52 -12.44
C GLN A 28 -1.06 -2.01 -11.12
N LEU A 29 -0.59 -1.09 -10.27
CA LEU A 29 -0.12 -1.39 -8.93
C LEU A 29 -1.18 -2.11 -8.08
N CYS A 30 -2.44 -1.66 -8.14
CA CYS A 30 -3.55 -2.34 -7.47
C CYS A 30 -3.74 -3.78 -7.96
N ARG A 31 -3.59 -4.04 -9.27
CA ARG A 31 -3.67 -5.39 -9.84
C ARG A 31 -2.49 -6.26 -9.41
N GLU A 32 -1.28 -5.72 -9.40
CA GLU A 32 -0.06 -6.43 -8.96
C GLU A 32 -0.14 -6.81 -7.48
N TYR A 33 -0.69 -5.93 -6.64
CA TYR A 33 -0.91 -6.20 -5.22
C TYR A 33 -2.21 -6.97 -4.93
N GLY A 34 -3.01 -7.29 -5.95
CA GLY A 34 -4.28 -8.01 -5.79
C GLY A 34 -5.34 -7.25 -4.98
N ILE A 35 -5.25 -5.91 -4.92
CA ILE A 35 -6.19 -5.05 -4.18
C ILE A 35 -7.11 -4.28 -5.12
N SER A 36 -8.28 -3.92 -4.62
CA SER A 36 -9.16 -3.00 -5.35
C SER A 36 -8.59 -1.59 -5.35
N ALA A 37 -8.85 -0.81 -6.42
CA ALA A 37 -8.46 0.59 -6.48
C ALA A 37 -9.02 1.40 -5.30
N LYS A 38 -10.25 1.09 -4.85
CA LYS A 38 -10.87 1.69 -3.67
C LYS A 38 -10.05 1.44 -2.40
N THR A 39 -9.53 0.23 -2.22
CA THR A 39 -8.64 -0.11 -1.10
C THR A 39 -7.33 0.65 -1.18
N GLY A 40 -6.73 0.70 -2.39
CA GLY A 40 -5.50 1.46 -2.61
C GLY A 40 -5.67 2.94 -2.25
N TYR A 41 -6.75 3.59 -2.72
CA TYR A 41 -6.98 5.01 -2.46
C TYR A 41 -7.15 5.26 -0.96
N LYS A 42 -7.83 4.37 -0.26
CA LYS A 42 -7.99 4.45 1.20
C LYS A 42 -6.66 4.30 1.95
N TRP A 43 -5.71 3.54 1.43
CA TRP A 43 -4.37 3.42 2.01
C TRP A 43 -3.53 4.67 1.77
N LEU A 44 -3.61 5.23 0.55
CA LEU A 44 -2.95 6.49 0.21
C LEU A 44 -3.49 7.65 1.05
N GLU A 45 -4.81 7.78 1.13
CA GLU A 45 -5.49 8.80 1.93
C GLU A 45 -5.11 8.69 3.43
N ARG A 46 -5.08 7.47 3.99
CA ARG A 46 -4.62 7.28 5.38
C ARG A 46 -3.15 7.66 5.59
N PHE A 47 -2.32 7.43 4.58
CA PHE A 47 -0.93 7.81 4.63
C PHE A 47 -0.75 9.33 4.57
N GLU A 48 -1.45 10.01 3.66
CA GLU A 48 -1.45 11.47 3.54
C GLU A 48 -2.05 12.17 4.77
N MET A 49 -3.05 11.56 5.41
CA MET A 49 -3.69 12.08 6.62
C MET A 49 -2.85 11.89 7.90
N GLY A 50 -1.65 11.31 7.79
CA GLY A 50 -0.68 11.26 8.89
C GLY A 50 -0.73 10.02 9.78
N GLY A 51 -1.26 8.87 9.31
CA GLY A 51 -1.30 7.67 10.16
C GLY A 51 -1.45 6.34 9.43
N LEU A 52 -0.34 5.61 9.30
CA LEU A 52 -0.33 4.14 9.38
C LEU A 52 -0.32 3.77 10.88
N SER A 53 -1.45 4.00 11.57
CA SER A 53 -1.63 3.56 12.95
C SER A 53 -2.44 2.28 13.04
#